data_AF-A0A1R0WE86-F1
#
_entry.id   AF-A0A1R0WE86-F1
#
_cell.length_a   1.000
_cell.length_b   1.000
_cell.length_c   1.000
_cell.angle_alpha   90.00
_cell.angle_beta   90.00
_cell.angle_gamma   90.00
#
_symmetry.space_group_name_H-M   'P 1'
#
loop_
_entity.id
_entity.type
_entity.pdbx_description
1 polymer ?
#
loop_
_entity_poly.entity_id
_entity_poly.type
_entity_poly.pdbx_seq_one_letter_code
_entity_poly.pdbx_strand_id
1 'polypeptide(L)'
;MELQVINSPFTQEQTELLNRLLPTLSETQRIWLSGYLTAIQASGVAATSALETPAVNAAGQPAVPAPAISKEITVLFGSQTGNSSGIAKKFSKKLQEQGFEVTTSSMSDFKPNNLKKVQNLLIVVSTHGEGEPPDSAIAFHEFLHSKRAPKLDDLKFSVLALGDTSYEFFCQTGKDFDNRLAELGGTRLTPRMDCDVDFEESAAEWMNNVLSELNAASTLTPVSVSSVGAAASTSTESEFTRSNPFQAEVLENLNLNGRGSDRETRHIELSLEGSGLSYEPGDSLGIIPQNHPLLVEEIIAAAGWNGEEIIQVSKKGDTLSLQDALTKYFEITVLTKPLLEQIVNLTSNAQLRKLLEPGNEQELRNYINDHDLLDLIQDFDLRGVTASEFVTLLRKIPARLYSIASSPSAYPDEVHLTVRTVRYQANGRDRYGVCSVQLAERIEPGDQLPVFIQNNDNFKLPANPDAPIIMIGPGTGVAPFRAFIGEREEQGAGGKSWLFYGDQHFATDFLYQVEWQRWLADGVLTRMDVAFSRDTDEKVYVQHRMLERSRELYEWLQEGAYIYVCGDEKKMAHDVHSTLAAILVQEGGLTMEAATDYLIQLQQDKRYQRDVY
;
A
#
# COMPACT_ATOMS: atom_id res chain seq x y z
N MET A 1 24.26 -24.06 45.75
CA MET A 1 23.61 -24.04 47.07
C MET A 1 22.15 -24.36 46.81
N GLU A 2 21.67 -25.48 47.32
CA GLU A 2 20.28 -25.90 47.11
C GLU A 2 19.41 -25.20 48.17
N LEU A 3 18.46 -24.40 47.70
CA LEU A 3 17.50 -23.73 48.57
C LEU A 3 16.60 -24.79 49.19
N GLN A 4 16.29 -24.65 50.47
CA GLN A 4 15.32 -25.46 51.19
C GLN A 4 14.30 -24.52 51.82
N VAL A 5 13.08 -25.00 52.03
CA VAL A 5 12.02 -24.21 52.69
C VAL A 5 12.44 -23.77 54.10
N ILE A 6 13.32 -24.54 54.76
CA ILE A 6 13.84 -24.22 56.10
C ILE A 6 14.98 -23.19 56.11
N ASN A 7 15.59 -22.89 54.96
CA ASN A 7 16.75 -21.98 54.86
C ASN A 7 16.52 -20.80 53.91
N SER A 8 15.28 -20.62 53.43
CA SER A 8 14.88 -19.56 52.52
C SER A 8 13.44 -19.11 52.81
N PRO A 9 13.04 -17.87 52.48
CA PRO A 9 11.69 -17.37 52.73
C PRO A 9 10.64 -17.85 51.71
N PHE A 10 10.99 -18.82 50.86
CA PHE A 10 10.18 -19.29 49.74
C PHE A 10 9.31 -20.49 50.13
N THR A 11 8.13 -20.61 49.53
CA THR A 11 7.28 -21.81 49.67
C THR A 11 7.96 -23.02 49.02
N GLN A 12 7.52 -24.24 49.35
CA GLN A 12 8.08 -25.46 48.76
C GLN A 12 8.09 -25.44 47.24
N GLU A 13 6.98 -25.06 46.62
CA GLU A 13 6.85 -24.95 45.16
C GLU A 13 7.82 -23.90 44.58
N GLN A 14 7.96 -22.75 45.25
CA GLN A 14 8.89 -21.70 44.84
C GLN A 14 10.36 -22.14 44.97
N THR A 15 10.71 -22.85 46.04
CA THR A 15 12.04 -23.41 46.26
C THR A 15 12.38 -24.43 45.16
N GLU A 16 11.45 -25.30 44.79
CA GLU A 16 11.62 -26.28 43.71
C GLU A 16 11.86 -25.59 42.35
N LEU A 17 11.08 -24.56 42.03
CA LEU A 17 11.25 -23.77 40.81
C LEU A 17 12.59 -23.03 40.78
N LEU A 18 12.98 -22.39 41.89
CA LEU A 18 14.25 -21.65 41.99
C LEU A 18 15.46 -22.59 41.90
N ASN A 19 15.41 -23.77 42.54
CA ASN A 19 16.46 -24.77 42.43
C ASN A 19 16.58 -25.35 41.02
N ARG A 20 15.48 -25.42 40.25
CA ARG A 20 15.52 -25.84 38.85
C ARG A 20 16.06 -24.74 37.93
N LEU A 21 15.71 -23.48 38.19
CA LEU A 21 16.04 -22.35 37.33
C LEU A 21 17.47 -21.83 37.55
N LEU A 22 17.86 -21.54 38.79
CA LEU A 22 19.12 -20.85 39.11
C LEU A 22 20.38 -21.55 38.53
N PRO A 23 20.48 -22.90 38.49
CA PRO A 23 21.62 -23.57 37.86
C PRO A 23 21.69 -23.39 36.35
N THR A 24 20.56 -23.16 35.67
CA THR A 24 20.49 -23.00 34.21
C THR A 24 20.87 -21.60 33.73
N LEU A 25 20.96 -20.63 34.64
CA LEU A 25 21.26 -19.24 34.30
C LEU A 25 22.77 -18.98 34.18
N SER A 26 23.14 -18.25 33.14
CA SER A 26 24.49 -17.69 32.98
C SER A 26 24.75 -16.54 33.97
N GLU A 27 26.02 -16.17 34.15
CA GLU A 27 26.40 -15.09 35.07
C GLU A 27 25.76 -13.74 34.69
N THR A 28 25.74 -13.41 33.40
CA THR A 28 25.09 -12.20 32.88
C THR A 28 23.58 -12.22 33.14
N GLN A 29 22.93 -13.38 32.99
CA GLN A 29 21.50 -13.53 33.26
C GLN A 29 21.18 -13.39 34.75
N ARG A 30 22.05 -13.88 35.64
CA ARG A 30 21.89 -13.71 37.10
C ARG A 30 22.03 -12.24 37.51
N ILE A 31 23.02 -11.53 36.96
CA ILE A 31 23.23 -10.09 37.21
C ILE A 31 22.02 -9.28 36.72
N TRP A 32 21.52 -9.58 35.52
CA TRP A 32 20.34 -8.92 34.98
C TRP A 32 19.08 -9.18 35.82
N LEU A 33 18.83 -10.44 36.19
CA LEU A 33 17.67 -10.82 37.01
C LEU A 33 17.72 -10.18 38.40
N SER A 34 18.91 -10.10 39.00
CA SER A 34 19.16 -9.37 40.24
C SER A 34 18.80 -7.89 40.12
N GLY A 35 19.25 -7.22 39.04
CA GLY A 35 18.92 -5.82 38.79
C GLY A 35 17.42 -5.59 38.57
N TYR A 36 16.78 -6.48 37.80
CA TYR A 36 15.36 -6.44 37.50
C TYR A 36 14.50 -6.56 38.77
N LEU A 37 14.79 -7.54 39.63
CA LEU A 37 14.06 -7.72 40.90
C LEU A 37 14.27 -6.55 41.88
N THR A 38 15.47 -5.95 41.87
CA THR A 38 15.78 -4.77 42.69
C THR A 38 15.03 -3.53 42.19
N ALA A 39 14.96 -3.34 40.87
CA ALA A 39 14.22 -2.23 40.25
C ALA A 39 12.72 -2.28 40.54
N ILE A 40 12.11 -3.48 40.54
CA ILE A 40 10.70 -3.67 40.90
C ILE A 40 10.43 -3.29 42.35
N GLN A 41 11.36 -3.59 43.28
CA GLN A 41 11.24 -3.13 44.67
C GLN A 41 11.39 -1.62 44.81
N ALA A 42 12.26 -0.97 44.01
CA ALA A 42 12.41 0.49 44.02
C ALA A 42 11.15 1.22 43.51
N SER A 43 10.36 0.60 42.64
CA SER A 43 9.05 1.12 42.19
C SER A 43 7.90 0.88 43.18
N GLY A 44 8.14 0.13 44.27
CA GLY A 44 7.12 -0.29 45.24
C GLY A 44 7.29 0.23 46.68
N VAL A 45 8.31 1.05 46.97
CA VAL A 45 8.54 1.57 48.34
C VAL A 45 8.47 3.10 48.35
N ALA A 46 7.24 3.61 48.45
CA ALA A 46 6.98 4.91 49.05
C ALA A 46 5.87 4.74 50.08
N ALA A 47 6.20 4.18 51.24
CA ALA A 47 5.36 4.28 52.42
C ALA A 47 6.17 4.26 53.72
N THR A 48 5.85 5.23 54.58
CA THR A 48 6.00 5.23 56.05
C THR A 48 7.34 5.62 56.68
N SER A 49 7.53 6.94 56.84
CA SER A 49 8.10 7.50 58.07
C SER A 49 6.99 8.24 58.82
N ALA A 50 6.37 7.57 59.80
CA ALA A 50 5.41 8.18 60.70
C ALA A 50 6.15 8.75 61.92
N LEU A 51 6.06 10.06 62.11
CA LEU A 51 6.17 10.73 63.40
C LEU A 51 4.96 11.65 63.53
N GLU A 52 4.35 11.57 64.70
CA GLU A 52 3.01 12.03 65.07
C GLU A 52 2.82 13.55 65.01
N THR A 53 1.66 14.00 64.52
CA THR A 53 0.87 15.12 65.11
C THR A 53 -0.52 15.21 64.45
N PRO A 54 -1.55 15.71 65.16
CA PRO A 54 -2.93 15.31 64.92
C PRO A 54 -3.69 16.15 63.88
N ALA A 55 -4.58 15.44 63.21
CA ALA A 55 -5.82 15.84 62.54
C ALA A 55 -6.21 17.33 62.47
N VAL A 56 -6.50 17.77 61.24
CA VAL A 56 -7.58 18.72 60.95
C VAL A 56 -8.31 18.27 59.68
N ASN A 57 -9.58 17.93 59.85
CA ASN A 57 -10.54 17.71 58.77
C ASN A 57 -10.79 19.03 58.01
N ALA A 58 -10.67 19.00 56.69
CA ALA A 58 -11.37 19.94 55.82
C ALA A 58 -11.85 19.18 54.57
N ALA A 59 -13.17 19.20 54.38
CA ALA A 59 -13.90 18.48 53.35
C ALA A 59 -13.52 18.96 51.94
N GLY A 60 -13.07 18.03 51.09
CA GLY A 60 -12.91 18.21 49.64
C GLY A 60 -14.05 17.52 48.89
N GLN A 61 -14.71 18.27 48.02
CA GLN A 61 -15.81 17.86 47.15
C GLN A 61 -15.47 16.62 46.30
N PRO A 62 -16.46 15.80 45.89
CA PRO A 62 -16.20 14.69 44.97
C PRO A 62 -15.77 15.23 43.60
N ALA A 63 -14.56 14.87 43.19
CA ALA A 63 -14.09 15.05 41.82
C ALA A 63 -14.98 14.26 40.87
N VAL A 64 -15.48 14.92 39.83
CA VAL A 64 -16.21 14.30 38.71
C VAL A 64 -15.26 13.32 38.03
N PRO A 65 -15.62 12.03 37.87
CA PRO A 65 -14.78 11.10 37.13
C PRO A 65 -14.75 11.52 35.65
N ALA A 66 -13.55 11.69 35.09
CA ALA A 66 -13.36 11.83 33.66
C ALA A 66 -13.91 10.58 32.95
N PRO A 67 -14.57 10.71 31.79
CA PRO A 67 -15.19 9.58 31.11
C PRO A 67 -14.10 8.58 30.67
N ALA A 68 -14.21 7.34 31.17
CA ALA A 68 -13.44 6.21 30.68
C ALA A 68 -13.72 6.02 29.18
N ILE A 69 -12.68 5.82 28.38
CA ILE A 69 -12.85 5.50 26.97
C ILE A 69 -13.55 4.15 26.86
N SER A 70 -14.63 4.06 26.08
CA SER A 70 -15.28 2.79 25.78
C SER A 70 -14.28 1.84 25.11
N LYS A 71 -14.37 0.56 25.45
CA LYS A 71 -13.54 -0.49 24.84
C LYS A 71 -13.89 -0.78 23.38
N GLU A 72 -14.98 -0.22 22.89
CA GLU A 72 -15.43 -0.34 21.50
C GLU A 72 -14.63 0.59 20.59
N ILE A 73 -14.00 0.00 19.56
CA ILE A 73 -13.21 0.72 18.55
C ILE A 73 -13.75 0.36 17.17
N THR A 74 -14.05 1.37 16.37
CA THR A 74 -14.36 1.21 14.94
C THR A 74 -13.13 1.58 14.11
N VAL A 75 -12.67 0.66 13.26
CA VAL A 75 -11.59 0.89 12.29
C VAL A 75 -12.19 0.91 10.89
N LEU A 76 -12.17 2.08 10.24
CA LEU A 76 -12.62 2.24 8.87
C LEU A 76 -11.43 2.38 7.94
N PHE A 77 -11.48 1.71 6.78
CA PHE A 77 -10.45 1.85 5.77
C PHE A 77 -11.00 2.22 4.40
N GLY A 78 -10.26 3.09 3.71
CA GLY A 78 -10.44 3.41 2.29
C GLY A 78 -9.19 3.00 1.53
N SER A 79 -9.33 2.08 0.58
CA SER A 79 -8.21 1.50 -0.16
C SER A 79 -8.57 1.22 -1.60
N GLN A 80 -7.62 1.46 -2.50
CA GLN A 80 -7.69 1.03 -3.91
C GLN A 80 -6.95 -0.29 -4.09
N THR A 81 -5.66 -0.31 -3.75
CA THR A 81 -4.72 -1.43 -3.98
C THR A 81 -4.46 -2.29 -2.74
N GLY A 82 -5.28 -2.15 -1.69
CA GLY A 82 -5.25 -3.00 -0.50
C GLY A 82 -4.30 -2.57 0.63
N ASN A 83 -3.41 -1.58 0.43
CA ASN A 83 -2.46 -1.12 1.47
C ASN A 83 -3.17 -0.71 2.78
N SER A 84 -4.15 0.21 2.68
CA SER A 84 -4.93 0.68 3.83
C SER A 84 -5.73 -0.44 4.50
N SER A 85 -6.29 -1.36 3.71
CA SER A 85 -7.02 -2.54 4.20
C SER A 85 -6.09 -3.46 5.01
N GLY A 86 -4.89 -3.75 4.48
CA GLY A 86 -3.88 -4.57 5.15
C GLY A 86 -3.46 -3.98 6.49
N ILE A 87 -3.18 -2.66 6.55
CA ILE A 87 -2.84 -1.98 7.81
C ILE A 87 -4.01 -2.01 8.78
N ALA A 88 -5.23 -1.75 8.32
CA ALA A 88 -6.42 -1.79 9.18
C ALA A 88 -6.64 -3.19 9.77
N LYS A 89 -6.54 -4.26 8.98
CA LYS A 89 -6.65 -5.66 9.43
C LYS A 89 -5.55 -5.98 10.47
N LYS A 90 -4.28 -5.63 10.17
CA LYS A 90 -3.14 -5.81 11.07
C LYS A 90 -3.35 -5.08 12.40
N PHE A 91 -3.79 -3.83 12.35
CA PHE A 91 -3.98 -3.05 13.56
C PHE A 91 -5.17 -3.56 14.39
N SER A 92 -6.23 -3.98 13.73
CA SER A 92 -7.41 -4.56 14.38
C SER A 92 -7.05 -5.81 15.19
N LYS A 93 -6.23 -6.71 14.63
CA LYS A 93 -5.70 -7.88 15.35
C LYS A 93 -4.91 -7.47 16.60
N LYS A 94 -4.01 -6.48 16.47
CA LYS A 94 -3.22 -5.95 17.60
C LYS A 94 -4.09 -5.31 18.69
N LEU A 95 -5.16 -4.63 18.33
CA LEU A 95 -6.12 -4.05 19.28
C LEU A 95 -6.93 -5.15 20.00
N GLN A 96 -7.37 -6.19 19.28
CA GLN A 96 -8.06 -7.34 19.87
C GLN A 96 -7.18 -8.10 20.87
N GLU A 97 -5.89 -8.29 20.55
CA GLU A 97 -4.90 -8.89 21.45
C GLU A 97 -4.70 -8.09 22.75
N GLN A 98 -4.99 -6.79 22.74
CA GLN A 98 -4.97 -5.91 23.92
C GLN A 98 -6.33 -5.83 24.66
N GLY A 99 -7.34 -6.60 24.21
CA GLY A 99 -8.64 -6.71 24.87
C GLY A 99 -9.67 -5.63 24.49
N PHE A 100 -9.49 -4.95 23.35
CA PHE A 100 -10.48 -4.03 22.78
C PHE A 100 -11.52 -4.78 21.94
N GLU A 101 -12.75 -4.27 21.90
CA GLU A 101 -13.81 -4.77 21.02
C GLU A 101 -13.74 -4.00 19.70
N VAL A 102 -13.19 -4.65 18.66
CA VAL A 102 -12.87 -3.98 17.39
C VAL A 102 -13.86 -4.37 16.29
N THR A 103 -14.48 -3.37 15.68
CA THR A 103 -15.23 -3.52 14.42
C THR A 103 -14.41 -2.93 13.28
N THR A 104 -14.11 -3.73 12.26
CA THR A 104 -13.29 -3.31 11.12
C THR A 104 -14.09 -3.45 9.84
N SER A 105 -14.17 -2.39 9.02
CA SER A 105 -14.90 -2.44 7.75
C SER A 105 -14.33 -1.49 6.70
N SER A 106 -14.54 -1.83 5.42
CA SER A 106 -14.42 -0.86 4.33
C SER A 106 -15.38 0.31 4.57
N MET A 107 -14.98 1.50 4.17
CA MET A 107 -15.86 2.67 4.19
C MET A 107 -17.12 2.51 3.33
N SER A 108 -17.05 1.70 2.25
CA SER A 108 -18.20 1.38 1.39
C SER A 108 -19.27 0.56 2.11
N ASP A 109 -18.86 -0.26 3.08
CA ASP A 109 -19.74 -1.19 3.79
C ASP A 109 -20.27 -0.56 5.09
N PHE A 110 -19.69 0.58 5.50
CA PHE A 110 -20.08 1.29 6.70
C PHE A 110 -21.30 2.17 6.46
N LYS A 111 -22.37 1.95 7.25
CA LYS A 111 -23.58 2.78 7.19
C LYS A 111 -23.35 4.12 7.89
N PRO A 112 -23.33 5.27 7.18
CA PRO A 112 -22.92 6.55 7.78
C PRO A 112 -23.83 7.03 8.93
N ASN A 113 -25.09 6.61 8.95
CA ASN A 113 -26.03 6.89 10.05
C ASN A 113 -25.59 6.32 11.41
N ASN A 114 -24.69 5.33 11.42
CA ASN A 114 -24.14 4.78 12.66
C ASN A 114 -23.02 5.65 13.25
N LEU A 115 -22.47 6.61 12.50
CA LEU A 115 -21.32 7.41 12.93
C LEU A 115 -21.56 8.14 14.26
N LYS A 116 -22.78 8.64 14.49
CA LYS A 116 -23.16 9.31 15.75
C LYS A 116 -23.07 8.40 16.99
N LYS A 117 -23.09 7.09 16.81
CA LYS A 117 -22.98 6.10 17.90
C LYS A 117 -21.53 5.69 18.17
N VAL A 118 -20.61 6.02 17.29
CA VAL A 118 -19.19 5.63 17.41
C VAL A 118 -18.51 6.55 18.42
N GLN A 119 -17.82 5.96 19.39
CA GLN A 119 -17.04 6.70 20.39
C GLN A 119 -15.55 6.76 20.07
N ASN A 120 -14.98 5.69 19.51
CA ASN A 120 -13.60 5.65 19.06
C ASN A 120 -13.54 5.24 17.59
N LEU A 121 -12.99 6.11 16.75
CA LEU A 121 -12.87 5.90 15.31
C LEU A 121 -11.40 6.00 14.86
N LEU A 122 -10.91 4.96 14.22
CA LEU A 122 -9.60 4.95 13.58
C LEU A 122 -9.81 4.88 12.08
N ILE A 123 -9.28 5.85 11.34
CA ILE A 123 -9.35 5.88 9.88
C ILE A 123 -7.98 5.52 9.31
N VAL A 124 -7.95 4.58 8.36
CA VAL A 124 -6.78 4.27 7.54
C VAL A 124 -7.16 4.47 6.08
N VAL A 125 -6.62 5.50 5.42
CA VAL A 125 -7.10 5.89 4.09
C VAL A 125 -5.97 6.29 3.16
N SER A 126 -6.02 5.80 1.92
CA SER A 126 -5.13 6.25 0.84
C SER A 126 -5.71 7.45 0.11
N THR A 127 -4.87 8.25 -0.55
CA THR A 127 -5.29 9.26 -1.53
C THR A 127 -5.00 8.75 -2.95
N HIS A 128 -5.88 9.04 -3.92
CA HIS A 128 -5.74 8.68 -5.35
C HIS A 128 -5.76 9.90 -6.26
N GLY A 129 -5.20 9.74 -7.46
CA GLY A 129 -5.18 10.77 -8.50
C GLY A 129 -4.75 12.15 -7.99
N GLU A 130 -5.61 13.14 -8.21
CA GLU A 130 -5.38 14.55 -7.86
C GLU A 130 -5.98 14.91 -6.48
N GLY A 131 -5.75 14.06 -5.48
CA GLY A 131 -6.22 14.29 -4.11
C GLY A 131 -7.57 13.66 -3.77
N GLU A 132 -8.08 12.79 -4.64
CA GLU A 132 -9.40 12.18 -4.52
C GLU A 132 -9.39 10.98 -3.56
N PRO A 133 -10.50 10.71 -2.85
CA PRO A 133 -10.65 9.49 -2.07
C PRO A 133 -10.68 8.24 -2.97
N PRO A 134 -10.20 7.07 -2.50
CA PRO A 134 -10.36 5.80 -3.20
C PRO A 134 -11.85 5.49 -3.38
N ASP A 135 -12.18 4.66 -4.37
CA ASP A 135 -13.58 4.30 -4.69
C ASP A 135 -14.37 3.83 -3.46
N SER A 136 -13.72 3.06 -2.60
CA SER A 136 -14.30 2.56 -1.35
C SER A 136 -14.63 3.64 -0.30
N ALA A 137 -14.06 4.85 -0.41
CA ALA A 137 -14.21 5.95 0.53
C ALA A 137 -15.09 7.11 0.03
N ILE A 138 -15.37 7.21 -1.27
CA ILE A 138 -16.09 8.34 -1.90
C ILE A 138 -17.40 8.65 -1.15
N ALA A 139 -18.29 7.66 -1.03
CA ALA A 139 -19.61 7.87 -0.43
C ALA A 139 -19.54 8.33 1.05
N PHE A 140 -18.56 7.84 1.81
CA PHE A 140 -18.37 8.23 3.20
C PHE A 140 -17.77 9.63 3.34
N HIS A 141 -16.81 9.98 2.47
CA HIS A 141 -16.23 11.33 2.37
C HIS A 141 -17.34 12.35 2.03
N GLU A 142 -18.11 12.12 0.97
CA GLU A 142 -19.23 12.99 0.58
C GLU A 142 -20.27 13.15 1.70
N PHE A 143 -20.60 12.08 2.41
CA PHE A 143 -21.52 12.14 3.55
C PHE A 143 -21.02 13.10 4.64
N LEU A 144 -19.74 13.00 5.02
CA LEU A 144 -19.15 13.87 6.05
C LEU A 144 -19.13 15.34 5.62
N HIS A 145 -18.88 15.61 4.34
CA HIS A 145 -18.88 16.97 3.80
C HIS A 145 -20.30 17.52 3.52
N SER A 146 -21.33 16.67 3.55
CA SER A 146 -22.71 17.10 3.37
C SER A 146 -23.32 17.77 4.60
N LYS A 147 -24.45 18.46 4.40
CA LYS A 147 -25.27 19.03 5.48
C LYS A 147 -25.92 17.97 6.40
N ARG A 148 -25.86 16.69 6.01
CA ARG A 148 -26.44 15.56 6.79
C ARG A 148 -25.49 15.02 7.85
N ALA A 149 -24.22 15.44 7.84
CA ALA A 149 -23.23 14.99 8.82
C ALA A 149 -23.65 15.39 10.26
N PRO A 150 -23.65 14.44 11.21
CA PRO A 150 -24.02 14.74 12.60
C PRO A 150 -22.90 15.49 13.31
N LYS A 151 -23.23 16.16 14.42
CA LYS A 151 -22.22 16.56 15.41
C LYS A 151 -21.64 15.32 16.10
N LEU A 152 -20.34 15.37 16.38
CA LEU A 152 -19.50 14.27 16.86
C LEU A 152 -18.77 14.65 18.15
N ASP A 153 -19.45 15.36 19.05
CA ASP A 153 -18.88 15.92 20.28
C ASP A 153 -18.27 14.84 21.21
N ASP A 154 -18.79 13.62 21.16
CA ASP A 154 -18.33 12.47 21.95
C ASP A 154 -17.33 11.57 21.21
N LEU A 155 -17.02 11.87 19.94
CA LEU A 155 -16.15 11.04 19.12
C LEU A 155 -14.69 11.34 19.41
N LYS A 156 -13.92 10.30 19.72
CA LYS A 156 -12.46 10.31 19.71
C LYS A 156 -11.95 9.65 18.44
N PHE A 157 -10.99 10.26 17.74
CA PHE A 157 -10.53 9.73 16.47
C PHE A 157 -9.03 9.90 16.21
N SER A 158 -8.48 9.10 15.31
CA SER A 158 -7.16 9.34 14.71
C SER A 158 -7.13 8.84 13.27
N VAL A 159 -6.29 9.47 12.44
CA VAL A 159 -6.21 9.20 11.01
C VAL A 159 -4.78 8.81 10.63
N LEU A 160 -4.64 7.68 9.96
CA LEU A 160 -3.45 7.28 9.22
C LEU A 160 -3.71 7.51 7.73
N ALA A 161 -3.00 8.47 7.15
CA ALA A 161 -3.12 8.85 5.75
C ALA A 161 -1.97 8.22 4.95
N LEU A 162 -2.29 7.55 3.85
CA LEU A 162 -1.31 7.02 2.90
C LEU A 162 -1.34 7.88 1.63
N GLY A 163 -0.18 8.32 1.17
CA GLY A 163 -0.03 9.07 -0.07
C GLY A 163 1.36 8.88 -0.66
N ASP A 164 1.66 9.69 -1.66
CA ASP A 164 2.97 9.77 -2.29
C ASP A 164 3.41 11.23 -2.40
N THR A 165 4.59 11.56 -1.88
CA THR A 165 5.13 12.93 -1.90
C THR A 165 5.50 13.42 -3.30
N SER A 166 5.52 12.53 -4.30
CA SER A 166 5.66 12.91 -5.70
C SER A 166 4.41 13.60 -6.27
N TYR A 167 3.25 13.44 -5.61
CA TYR A 167 1.98 14.05 -6.02
C TYR A 167 1.75 15.38 -5.30
N GLU A 168 1.10 16.32 -5.99
CA GLU A 168 0.76 17.64 -5.43
C GLU A 168 -0.09 17.53 -4.16
N PHE A 169 -1.12 16.68 -4.21
CA PHE A 169 -2.11 16.52 -3.15
C PHE A 169 -1.76 15.39 -2.18
N PHE A 170 -0.50 15.38 -1.69
CA PHE A 170 0.01 14.38 -0.75
C PHE A 170 -0.90 14.20 0.46
N CYS A 171 -1.39 12.97 0.70
CA CYS A 171 -2.28 12.60 1.82
C CYS A 171 -3.58 13.41 1.93
N GLN A 172 -4.06 14.04 0.83
CA GLN A 172 -5.21 14.96 0.87
C GLN A 172 -6.48 14.34 1.47
N THR A 173 -6.88 13.14 1.06
CA THR A 173 -8.05 12.46 1.62
C THR A 173 -7.96 12.27 3.13
N GLY A 174 -6.79 11.88 3.65
CA GLY A 174 -6.58 11.75 5.09
C GLY A 174 -6.63 13.10 5.82
N LYS A 175 -6.11 14.16 5.20
CA LYS A 175 -6.23 15.54 5.71
C LYS A 175 -7.68 15.99 5.76
N ASP A 176 -8.47 15.68 4.73
CA ASP A 176 -9.90 16.00 4.68
C ASP A 176 -10.66 15.32 5.82
N PHE A 177 -10.49 14.01 6.01
CA PHE A 177 -11.12 13.28 7.11
C PHE A 177 -10.73 13.84 8.48
N ASP A 178 -9.44 14.07 8.71
CA ASP A 178 -8.96 14.58 10.00
C ASP A 178 -9.52 15.97 10.31
N ASN A 179 -9.48 16.89 9.34
CA ASN A 179 -10.02 18.23 9.50
C ASN A 179 -11.53 18.19 9.70
N ARG A 180 -12.24 17.41 8.88
CA ARG A 180 -13.70 17.38 8.89
C ARG A 180 -14.26 16.75 10.16
N LEU A 181 -13.65 15.69 10.68
CA LEU A 181 -14.07 15.09 11.96
C LEU A 181 -13.87 16.05 13.12
N ALA A 182 -12.79 16.84 13.12
CA ALA A 182 -12.57 17.87 14.13
C ALA A 182 -13.59 19.01 14.03
N GLU A 183 -13.90 19.50 12.83
CA GLU A 183 -14.94 20.52 12.60
C GLU A 183 -16.32 20.08 13.08
N LEU A 184 -16.62 18.78 12.99
CA LEU A 184 -17.87 18.20 13.46
C LEU A 184 -17.93 17.99 14.98
N GLY A 185 -16.85 18.29 15.72
CA GLY A 185 -16.78 18.20 17.19
C GLY A 185 -15.92 17.06 17.73
N GLY A 186 -15.36 16.22 16.84
CA GLY A 186 -14.51 15.10 17.26
C GLY A 186 -13.20 15.56 17.90
N THR A 187 -12.73 14.78 18.88
CA THR A 187 -11.45 14.99 19.56
C THR A 187 -10.38 14.04 19.02
N ARG A 188 -9.20 14.55 18.68
CA ARG A 188 -8.08 13.71 18.23
C ARG A 188 -7.51 12.90 19.40
N LEU A 189 -7.41 11.58 19.24
CA LEU A 189 -6.67 10.68 20.14
C LEU A 189 -5.17 10.92 20.01
N THR A 190 -4.68 10.90 18.77
CA THR A 190 -3.31 11.23 18.39
C THR A 190 -3.36 12.12 17.15
N PRO A 191 -2.32 12.92 16.89
CA PRO A 191 -2.21 13.63 15.62
C PRO A 191 -2.28 12.67 14.44
N ARG A 192 -2.84 13.15 13.33
CA ARG A 192 -2.79 12.46 12.04
C ARG A 192 -1.34 12.15 11.67
N MET A 193 -1.13 10.97 11.10
CA MET A 193 0.16 10.58 10.52
C MET A 193 0.02 10.51 9.00
N ASP A 194 0.84 11.29 8.29
CA ASP A 194 0.92 11.31 6.83
C ASP A 194 2.08 10.40 6.39
N CYS A 195 1.77 9.31 5.68
CA CYS A 195 2.73 8.30 5.25
C CYS A 195 3.01 8.41 3.75
N ASP A 196 4.29 8.30 3.39
CA ASP A 196 4.72 8.14 1.99
C ASP A 196 4.66 6.66 1.56
N VAL A 197 5.05 6.32 0.32
CA VAL A 197 4.95 4.95 -0.25
C VAL A 197 5.64 3.89 0.61
N ASP A 198 6.73 4.24 1.31
CA ASP A 198 7.44 3.45 2.32
C ASP A 198 6.83 3.59 3.73
N PHE A 199 5.51 3.39 3.82
CA PHE A 199 4.70 3.72 5.00
C PHE A 199 4.94 2.86 6.24
N GLU A 200 5.66 1.74 6.17
CA GLU A 200 5.63 0.70 7.20
C GLU A 200 6.09 1.20 8.58
N GLU A 201 7.15 2.01 8.61
CA GLU A 201 7.69 2.57 9.84
C GLU A 201 6.73 3.60 10.45
N SER A 202 6.27 4.56 9.64
CA SER A 202 5.33 5.61 10.06
C SER A 202 3.98 5.04 10.52
N ALA A 203 3.49 4.01 9.82
CA ALA A 203 2.28 3.29 10.22
C ALA A 203 2.47 2.55 11.55
N ALA A 204 3.62 1.90 11.76
CA ALA A 204 3.94 1.24 13.03
C ALA A 204 4.04 2.23 14.19
N GLU A 205 4.65 3.40 13.96
CA GLU A 205 4.72 4.49 14.92
C GLU A 205 3.31 4.99 15.29
N TRP A 206 2.47 5.29 14.30
CA TRP A 206 1.09 5.70 14.53
C TRP A 206 0.29 4.65 15.32
N MET A 207 0.39 3.36 14.96
CA MET A 207 -0.28 2.27 15.68
C MET A 207 0.16 2.22 17.16
N ASN A 208 1.46 2.41 17.42
CA ASN A 208 2.00 2.42 18.79
C ASN A 208 1.50 3.64 19.59
N ASN A 209 1.48 4.82 18.96
CA ASN A 209 0.99 6.04 19.60
C ASN A 209 -0.49 5.93 19.97
N VAL A 210 -1.32 5.42 19.06
CA VAL A 210 -2.76 5.19 19.31
C VAL A 210 -2.96 4.19 20.45
N LEU A 211 -2.23 3.07 20.47
CA LEU A 211 -2.31 2.09 21.55
C LEU A 211 -1.94 2.68 22.91
N SER A 212 -0.89 3.49 22.94
CA SER A 212 -0.44 4.16 24.18
C SER A 212 -1.55 5.03 24.75
N GLU A 213 -2.21 5.84 23.93
CA GLU A 213 -3.31 6.73 24.36
C GLU A 213 -4.56 5.96 24.79
N LEU A 214 -4.95 4.92 24.04
CA LEU A 214 -6.10 4.08 24.39
C LEU A 214 -5.90 3.36 25.73
N ASN A 215 -4.66 2.91 26.00
CA ASN A 215 -4.30 2.24 27.25
C ASN A 215 -4.20 3.24 28.41
N ALA A 216 -3.58 4.41 28.22
CA ALA A 216 -3.49 5.46 29.23
C ALA A 216 -4.88 5.95 29.69
N ALA A 217 -5.85 5.97 28.78
CA ALA A 217 -7.22 6.32 29.09
C ALA A 217 -8.03 5.17 29.74
N SER A 218 -7.51 3.94 29.72
CA SER A 218 -8.14 2.74 30.29
C SER A 218 -7.62 2.40 31.70
N THR A 219 -6.52 3.00 32.16
CA THR A 219 -5.82 2.67 33.43
C THR A 219 -6.51 3.13 34.73
N LEU A 220 -7.85 3.12 34.82
CA LEU A 220 -8.56 3.22 36.10
C LEU A 220 -9.10 1.88 36.64
N THR A 221 -8.71 0.74 36.07
CA THR A 221 -8.96 -0.57 36.72
C THR A 221 -7.79 -1.54 36.49
N PRO A 222 -7.18 -2.10 37.55
CA PRO A 222 -6.22 -3.18 37.39
C PRO A 222 -7.00 -4.47 37.11
N VAL A 223 -6.82 -5.05 35.93
CA VAL A 223 -7.25 -6.43 35.65
C VAL A 223 -6.00 -7.27 35.52
N SER A 224 -5.82 -8.18 36.47
CA SER A 224 -4.82 -9.25 36.42
C SER A 224 -5.17 -10.21 35.30
N VAL A 225 -4.36 -10.24 34.24
CA VAL A 225 -4.49 -11.24 33.16
C VAL A 225 -3.68 -12.46 33.54
N SER A 226 -4.35 -13.58 33.79
CA SER A 226 -3.75 -14.91 33.86
C SER A 226 -3.58 -15.42 32.42
N SER A 227 -2.36 -15.63 31.99
CA SER A 227 -2.05 -16.26 30.69
C SER A 227 -2.27 -17.77 30.79
N VAL A 228 -3.39 -18.25 30.25
CA VAL A 228 -3.54 -19.66 29.91
C VAL A 228 -3.01 -19.83 28.49
N GLY A 229 -1.96 -20.65 28.35
CA GLY A 229 -1.35 -20.94 27.05
C GLY A 229 -2.36 -21.56 26.10
N ALA A 230 -2.71 -20.81 25.05
CA ALA A 230 -3.33 -21.35 23.86
C ALA A 230 -2.21 -21.87 22.95
N ALA A 231 -2.24 -23.17 22.67
CA ALA A 231 -1.44 -23.76 21.62
C ALA A 231 -1.74 -23.03 20.30
N ALA A 232 -0.70 -22.46 19.70
CA ALA A 232 -0.80 -21.82 18.42
C ALA A 232 -1.28 -22.83 17.38
N SER A 233 -2.48 -22.61 16.85
CA SER A 233 -2.82 -23.09 15.52
C SER A 233 -1.88 -22.39 14.55
N THR A 234 -0.91 -23.12 14.01
CA THR A 234 -0.09 -22.69 12.88
C THR A 234 -0.99 -22.53 11.65
N SER A 235 -1.59 -21.35 11.51
CA SER A 235 -1.84 -20.79 10.18
C SER A 235 -0.46 -20.42 9.62
N THR A 236 -0.04 -21.10 8.57
CA THR A 236 1.12 -20.72 7.75
C THR A 236 0.82 -19.39 7.03
N GLU A 237 0.83 -18.27 7.77
CA GLU A 237 1.09 -16.97 7.16
C GLU A 237 2.56 -16.99 6.71
N SER A 238 2.82 -16.67 5.43
CA SER A 238 4.19 -16.59 4.91
C SER A 238 5.02 -15.63 5.76
N GLU A 239 6.28 -15.99 6.04
CA GLU A 239 7.22 -15.09 6.72
C GLU A 239 7.64 -13.89 5.84
N PHE A 240 7.33 -13.94 4.53
CA PHE A 240 7.70 -12.93 3.57
C PHE A 240 6.66 -11.82 3.48
N THR A 241 7.13 -10.60 3.57
CA THR A 241 6.31 -9.37 3.56
C THR A 241 7.03 -8.31 2.76
N ARG A 242 6.40 -7.16 2.52
CA ARG A 242 7.10 -6.01 1.90
C ARG A 242 8.40 -5.62 2.64
N SER A 243 8.43 -5.70 3.97
CA SER A 243 9.61 -5.41 4.78
C SER A 243 10.60 -6.58 4.90
N ASN A 244 10.24 -7.75 4.41
CA ASN A 244 11.05 -8.96 4.38
C ASN A 244 10.73 -9.73 3.08
N PRO A 245 11.15 -9.23 1.90
CA PRO A 245 10.74 -9.80 0.62
C PRO A 245 11.35 -11.18 0.38
N PHE A 246 10.63 -12.04 -0.32
CA PHE A 246 11.14 -13.32 -0.79
C PHE A 246 12.09 -13.12 -1.97
N GLN A 247 13.19 -13.86 -2.03
CA GLN A 247 14.11 -13.83 -3.19
C GLN A 247 13.62 -14.85 -4.23
N ALA A 248 12.74 -14.42 -5.13
CA ALA A 248 12.19 -15.27 -6.18
C ALA A 248 13.17 -15.43 -7.33
N GLU A 249 13.39 -16.68 -7.76
CA GLU A 249 14.17 -16.98 -8.96
C GLU A 249 13.38 -16.62 -10.22
N VAL A 250 14.05 -15.97 -11.17
CA VAL A 250 13.51 -15.66 -12.48
C VAL A 250 13.58 -16.92 -13.33
N LEU A 251 12.44 -17.47 -13.70
CA LEU A 251 12.34 -18.67 -14.52
C LEU A 251 12.45 -18.32 -16.01
N GLU A 252 11.80 -17.24 -16.43
CA GLU A 252 11.69 -16.87 -17.84
C GLU A 252 11.59 -15.33 -17.98
N ASN A 253 12.18 -14.79 -19.05
CA ASN A 253 12.14 -13.36 -19.39
C ASN A 253 12.09 -13.15 -20.90
N LEU A 254 10.88 -13.03 -21.44
CA LEU A 254 10.62 -13.01 -22.88
C LEU A 254 10.11 -11.66 -23.34
N ASN A 255 10.67 -11.14 -24.43
CA ASN A 255 10.04 -10.00 -25.11
C ASN A 255 8.84 -10.49 -25.94
N LEU A 256 7.66 -10.00 -25.60
CA LEU A 256 6.39 -10.31 -26.28
C LEU A 256 6.21 -9.54 -27.59
N ASN A 257 6.95 -8.45 -27.78
CA ASN A 257 6.84 -7.65 -28.99
C ASN A 257 7.56 -8.31 -30.17
N GLY A 258 6.94 -8.22 -31.34
CA GLY A 258 7.51 -8.66 -32.60
C GLY A 258 8.69 -7.78 -33.04
N ARG A 259 9.51 -8.34 -33.93
CA ARG A 259 10.68 -7.64 -34.48
C ARG A 259 10.28 -6.33 -35.14
N GLY A 260 10.93 -5.24 -34.72
CA GLY A 260 10.69 -3.90 -35.27
C GLY A 260 9.61 -3.09 -34.54
N SER A 261 9.06 -3.59 -33.43
CA SER A 261 8.25 -2.76 -32.53
C SER A 261 9.07 -1.61 -31.94
N ASP A 262 8.43 -0.46 -31.76
CA ASP A 262 8.94 0.66 -30.96
C ASP A 262 8.73 0.43 -29.45
N ARG A 263 8.12 -0.69 -29.08
CA ARG A 263 7.82 -1.09 -27.70
C ARG A 263 8.61 -2.33 -27.32
N GLU A 264 8.80 -2.45 -26.01
CA GLU A 264 9.34 -3.65 -25.39
C GLU A 264 8.47 -3.98 -24.17
N THR A 265 7.83 -5.14 -24.22
CA THR A 265 6.93 -5.63 -23.19
C THR A 265 7.39 -7.02 -22.84
N ARG A 266 7.83 -7.20 -21.60
CA ARG A 266 8.40 -8.44 -21.10
C ARG A 266 7.33 -9.29 -20.41
N HIS A 267 7.29 -10.56 -20.76
CA HIS A 267 6.71 -11.61 -19.93
C HIS A 267 7.80 -12.09 -18.98
N ILE A 268 7.52 -12.03 -17.68
CA ILE A 268 8.46 -12.47 -16.64
C ILE A 268 7.77 -13.59 -15.84
N GLU A 269 8.45 -14.70 -15.64
CA GLU A 269 8.00 -15.80 -14.78
C GLU A 269 8.93 -15.89 -13.57
N LEU A 270 8.36 -16.00 -12.37
CA LEU A 270 9.09 -16.04 -11.11
C LEU A 270 8.65 -17.25 -10.30
N SER A 271 9.61 -18.00 -9.78
CA SER A 271 9.35 -19.10 -8.85
C SER A 271 8.97 -18.57 -7.47
N LEU A 272 7.88 -19.10 -6.94
CA LEU A 272 7.42 -18.94 -5.55
C LEU A 272 7.66 -20.22 -4.73
N GLU A 273 8.34 -21.23 -5.30
CA GLU A 273 8.56 -22.51 -4.63
C GLU A 273 9.24 -22.31 -3.26
N GLY A 274 8.70 -22.97 -2.24
CA GLY A 274 9.24 -22.91 -0.88
C GLY A 274 9.02 -21.59 -0.13
N SER A 275 8.41 -20.58 -0.76
CA SER A 275 8.14 -19.28 -0.11
C SER A 275 6.94 -19.31 0.84
N GLY A 276 6.00 -20.23 0.61
CA GLY A 276 4.68 -20.22 1.25
C GLY A 276 3.83 -18.99 0.89
N LEU A 277 4.25 -18.18 -0.10
CA LEU A 277 3.45 -17.09 -0.64
C LEU A 277 2.29 -17.68 -1.44
N SER A 278 1.12 -17.08 -1.29
CA SER A 278 -0.09 -17.41 -2.04
C SER A 278 -0.71 -16.13 -2.59
N TYR A 279 -1.33 -16.23 -3.75
CA TYR A 279 -2.06 -15.13 -4.38
C TYR A 279 -3.33 -15.67 -5.05
N GLU A 280 -4.23 -14.77 -5.40
CA GLU A 280 -5.40 -15.05 -6.23
C GLU A 280 -5.35 -14.16 -7.50
N PRO A 281 -5.96 -14.60 -8.62
CA PRO A 281 -6.07 -13.76 -9.81
C PRO A 281 -6.62 -12.36 -9.47
N GLY A 282 -5.92 -11.33 -9.96
CA GLY A 282 -6.23 -9.93 -9.69
C GLY A 282 -5.43 -9.30 -8.53
N ASP A 283 -4.62 -10.08 -7.82
CA ASP A 283 -3.55 -9.54 -6.96
C ASP A 283 -2.39 -8.96 -7.78
N SER A 284 -1.51 -8.25 -7.07
CA SER A 284 -0.29 -7.67 -7.63
C SER A 284 0.95 -8.25 -6.96
N LEU A 285 2.04 -8.38 -7.72
CA LEU A 285 3.37 -8.68 -7.19
C LEU A 285 4.14 -7.37 -7.02
N GLY A 286 4.68 -7.13 -5.84
CA GLY A 286 5.62 -6.05 -5.61
C GLY A 286 7.06 -6.52 -5.81
N ILE A 287 7.83 -5.80 -6.62
CA ILE A 287 9.28 -5.99 -6.79
C ILE A 287 10.00 -4.82 -6.13
N ILE A 288 11.02 -5.06 -5.32
CA ILE A 288 11.91 -4.00 -4.81
C ILE A 288 13.07 -3.82 -5.82
N PRO A 289 13.08 -2.74 -6.62
CA PRO A 289 14.04 -2.62 -7.69
C PRO A 289 15.39 -2.09 -7.22
N GLN A 290 16.37 -2.09 -8.12
CA GLN A 290 17.66 -1.46 -7.94
C GLN A 290 17.89 -0.38 -8.99
N ASN A 291 18.44 0.75 -8.55
CA ASN A 291 18.80 1.86 -9.42
C ASN A 291 19.85 1.45 -10.46
N HIS A 292 19.84 2.14 -11.59
CA HIS A 292 20.78 1.88 -12.68
C HIS A 292 22.22 2.20 -12.21
N PRO A 293 23.18 1.26 -12.32
CA PRO A 293 24.56 1.48 -11.86
C PRO A 293 25.21 2.74 -12.46
N LEU A 294 25.06 2.95 -13.77
CA LEU A 294 25.54 4.17 -14.42
C LEU A 294 25.01 5.47 -13.79
N LEU A 295 23.71 5.55 -13.46
CA LEU A 295 23.15 6.75 -12.84
C LEU A 295 23.75 6.98 -11.44
N VAL A 296 23.96 5.91 -10.67
CA VAL A 296 24.61 5.98 -9.35
C VAL A 296 26.04 6.49 -9.48
N GLU A 297 26.81 5.98 -10.43
CA GLU A 297 28.18 6.43 -10.71
C GLU A 297 28.22 7.90 -11.12
N GLU A 298 27.31 8.33 -12.01
CA GLU A 298 27.21 9.72 -12.46
C GLU A 298 26.85 10.68 -11.32
N ILE A 299 25.96 10.27 -10.40
CA ILE A 299 25.58 11.07 -9.22
C ILE A 299 26.77 11.24 -8.27
N ILE A 300 27.45 10.14 -7.93
CA ILE A 300 28.63 10.16 -7.05
C ILE A 300 29.71 11.07 -7.65
N ALA A 301 29.96 10.94 -8.95
CA ALA A 301 30.93 11.77 -9.66
C ALA A 301 30.52 13.24 -9.73
N ALA A 302 29.24 13.54 -10.01
CA ALA A 302 28.74 14.90 -10.12
C ALA A 302 28.80 15.66 -8.79
N ALA A 303 28.46 14.99 -7.68
CA ALA A 303 28.51 15.56 -6.33
C ALA A 303 29.94 15.60 -5.74
N GLY A 304 30.87 14.82 -6.29
CA GLY A 304 32.24 14.70 -5.78
C GLY A 304 32.33 13.86 -4.51
N TRP A 305 31.44 12.88 -4.35
CA TRP A 305 31.41 11.98 -3.19
C TRP A 305 32.34 10.77 -3.36
N ASN A 306 32.61 10.08 -2.25
CA ASN A 306 33.31 8.80 -2.26
C ASN A 306 32.30 7.65 -2.20
N GLY A 307 32.21 6.83 -3.24
CA GLY A 307 31.28 5.69 -3.30
C GLY A 307 31.47 4.65 -2.19
N GLU A 308 32.69 4.54 -1.65
CA GLU A 308 33.05 3.62 -0.56
C GLU A 308 32.82 4.21 0.84
N GLU A 309 32.35 5.46 0.93
CA GLU A 309 31.99 6.08 2.22
C GLU A 309 30.87 5.25 2.87
N ILE A 310 31.01 4.94 4.15
CA ILE A 310 29.99 4.20 4.91
C ILE A 310 28.94 5.18 5.42
N ILE A 311 27.70 4.98 5.01
CA ILE A 311 26.55 5.82 5.29
C ILE A 311 25.54 5.05 6.14
N GLN A 312 24.95 5.72 7.13
CA GLN A 312 23.81 5.18 7.87
C GLN A 312 22.53 5.33 7.03
N VAL A 313 21.87 4.21 6.70
CA VAL A 313 20.69 4.18 5.82
C VAL A 313 19.38 4.04 6.59
N SER A 314 19.41 3.60 7.86
CA SER A 314 18.20 3.43 8.67
C SER A 314 18.29 4.10 10.03
N LYS A 315 17.12 4.45 10.59
CA LYS A 315 17.00 4.95 11.98
C LYS A 315 17.46 3.91 13.01
N LYS A 316 17.51 2.62 12.63
CA LYS A 316 17.98 1.52 13.47
C LYS A 316 19.50 1.35 13.48
N GLY A 317 20.22 2.13 12.66
CA GLY A 317 21.68 2.11 12.61
C GLY A 317 22.25 1.20 11.53
N ASP A 318 21.46 0.74 10.56
CA ASP A 318 21.97 -0.04 9.43
C ASP A 318 22.89 0.83 8.56
N THR A 319 24.00 0.28 8.09
CA THR A 319 25.02 1.00 7.32
C THR A 319 25.35 0.29 6.01
N LEU A 320 25.57 1.05 4.95
CA LEU A 320 26.00 0.57 3.62
C LEU A 320 27.10 1.48 3.05
N SER A 321 27.82 1.02 2.02
CA SER A 321 28.59 1.93 1.18
C SER A 321 27.64 2.93 0.50
N LEU A 322 28.09 4.15 0.21
CA LEU A 322 27.30 5.14 -0.51
C LEU A 322 26.81 4.57 -1.85
N GLN A 323 27.66 3.82 -2.55
CA GLN A 323 27.28 3.16 -3.79
C GLN A 323 26.11 2.18 -3.57
N ASP A 324 26.20 1.25 -2.61
CA ASP A 324 25.11 0.31 -2.33
C ASP A 324 23.85 1.01 -1.83
N ALA A 325 23.99 2.07 -1.03
CA ALA A 325 22.87 2.86 -0.52
C ALA A 325 22.08 3.51 -1.68
N LEU A 326 22.78 4.15 -2.62
CA LEU A 326 22.15 4.74 -3.80
C LEU A 326 21.66 3.67 -4.79
N THR A 327 22.28 2.49 -4.86
CA THR A 327 21.82 1.41 -5.73
C THR A 327 20.54 0.73 -5.21
N LYS A 328 20.45 0.47 -3.91
CA LYS A 328 19.44 -0.47 -3.36
C LYS A 328 18.46 0.15 -2.38
N TYR A 329 18.79 1.31 -1.80
CA TYR A 329 18.08 1.81 -0.64
C TYR A 329 17.32 3.12 -0.90
N PHE A 330 17.91 4.07 -1.63
CA PHE A 330 17.33 5.39 -1.83
C PHE A 330 16.73 5.59 -3.22
N GLU A 331 15.66 6.40 -3.30
CA GLU A 331 15.11 6.89 -4.55
C GLU A 331 15.97 8.03 -5.11
N ILE A 332 16.37 7.93 -6.38
CA ILE A 332 17.26 8.91 -7.04
C ILE A 332 16.74 9.40 -8.39
N THR A 333 15.63 8.85 -8.86
CA THR A 333 15.02 9.16 -10.16
C THR A 333 13.84 10.12 -10.07
N VAL A 334 13.17 10.19 -8.91
CA VAL A 334 12.03 11.07 -8.67
C VAL A 334 12.41 12.19 -7.70
N LEU A 335 12.23 13.43 -8.13
CA LEU A 335 12.31 14.60 -7.26
C LEU A 335 10.95 14.84 -6.58
N THR A 336 10.98 15.38 -5.37
CA THR A 336 9.76 15.76 -4.65
C THR A 336 9.90 17.17 -4.10
N LYS A 337 8.78 17.89 -3.97
CA LYS A 337 8.80 19.23 -3.39
C LYS A 337 9.43 19.26 -1.98
N PRO A 338 9.08 18.34 -1.06
CA PRO A 338 9.75 18.27 0.25
C PRO A 338 11.26 18.10 0.17
N LEU A 339 11.77 17.31 -0.78
CA LEU A 339 13.21 17.12 -0.98
C LEU A 339 13.89 18.45 -1.33
N LEU A 340 13.34 19.21 -2.28
CA LEU A 340 13.91 20.51 -2.68
C LEU A 340 13.84 21.53 -1.53
N GLU A 341 12.73 21.57 -0.78
CA GLU A 341 12.56 22.41 0.41
C GLU A 341 13.56 22.11 1.53
N GLN A 342 14.07 20.88 1.60
CA GLN A 342 15.12 20.50 2.54
C GLN A 342 16.52 20.80 2.01
N ILE A 343 16.81 20.43 0.75
CA ILE A 343 18.13 20.62 0.12
C ILE A 343 18.53 22.08 0.06
N VAL A 344 17.59 23.01 -0.13
CA VAL A 344 17.88 24.45 -0.16
C VAL A 344 18.57 24.95 1.11
N ASN A 345 18.40 24.26 2.25
CA ASN A 345 19.07 24.60 3.50
C ASN A 345 20.52 24.11 3.58
N LEU A 346 20.92 23.19 2.70
CA LEU A 346 22.28 22.65 2.61
C LEU A 346 23.15 23.38 1.58
N THR A 347 22.56 24.26 0.76
CA THR A 347 23.27 24.99 -0.29
C THR A 347 23.06 26.50 -0.18
N SER A 348 24.02 27.27 -0.72
CA SER A 348 23.88 28.72 -0.89
C SER A 348 23.37 29.11 -2.29
N ASN A 349 22.97 28.15 -3.12
CA ASN A 349 22.51 28.42 -4.47
C ASN A 349 21.27 29.33 -4.49
N ALA A 350 21.39 30.50 -5.14
CA ALA A 350 20.31 31.49 -5.20
C ALA A 350 19.18 31.09 -6.16
N GLN A 351 19.46 30.28 -7.19
CA GLN A 351 18.44 29.82 -8.14
C GLN A 351 17.52 28.79 -7.51
N LEU A 352 18.05 27.85 -6.73
CA LEU A 352 17.21 26.89 -6.00
C LEU A 352 16.29 27.60 -5.00
N ARG A 353 16.83 28.60 -4.28
CA ARG A 353 16.02 29.44 -3.39
C ARG A 353 14.89 30.13 -4.13
N LYS A 354 15.20 30.75 -5.26
CA LYS A 354 14.21 31.43 -6.12
C LYS A 354 13.14 30.45 -6.60
N LEU A 355 13.51 29.24 -7.03
CA LEU A 355 12.56 28.22 -7.50
C LEU A 355 11.50 27.87 -6.45
N LEU A 356 11.85 27.96 -5.16
CA LEU A 356 10.98 27.67 -4.02
C LEU A 356 10.22 28.89 -3.48
N GLU A 357 10.43 30.09 -4.04
CA GLU A 357 9.70 31.29 -3.62
C GLU A 357 8.22 31.22 -4.02
N PRO A 358 7.30 31.79 -3.21
CA PRO A 358 5.89 31.89 -3.58
C PRO A 358 5.69 32.57 -4.94
N GLY A 359 4.83 32.01 -5.79
CA GLY A 359 4.59 32.48 -7.16
C GLY A 359 5.33 31.70 -8.26
N ASN A 360 6.28 30.82 -7.90
CA ASN A 360 7.01 29.97 -8.85
C ASN A 360 6.53 28.51 -8.85
N GLU A 361 5.30 28.24 -8.38
CA GLU A 361 4.79 26.88 -8.19
C GLU A 361 4.76 26.07 -9.50
N GLN A 362 4.43 26.70 -10.63
CA GLN A 362 4.41 26.01 -11.93
C GLN A 362 5.84 25.69 -12.42
N GLU A 363 6.80 26.57 -12.18
CA GLU A 363 8.20 26.36 -12.56
C GLU A 363 8.79 25.21 -11.74
N LEU A 364 8.52 25.18 -10.43
CA LEU A 364 8.89 24.10 -9.53
C LEU A 364 8.30 22.76 -9.98
N ARG A 365 7.00 22.72 -10.35
CA ARG A 365 6.35 21.50 -10.86
C ARG A 365 6.99 20.99 -12.13
N ASN A 366 7.24 21.87 -13.10
CA ASN A 366 7.88 21.50 -14.36
C ASN A 366 9.29 20.95 -14.10
N TYR A 367 10.05 21.61 -13.23
CA TYR A 367 11.39 21.15 -12.85
C TYR A 367 11.34 19.74 -12.25
N ILE A 368 10.50 19.51 -11.24
CA ILE A 368 10.36 18.21 -10.56
C ILE A 368 9.96 17.10 -11.54
N ASN A 369 9.06 17.36 -12.48
CA ASN A 369 8.56 16.34 -13.41
C ASN A 369 9.58 15.91 -14.46
N ASP A 370 10.47 16.82 -14.86
CA ASP A 370 11.40 16.60 -15.98
C ASP A 370 12.83 16.24 -15.52
N HIS A 371 13.15 16.40 -14.23
CA HIS A 371 14.50 16.27 -13.68
C HIS A 371 14.60 15.15 -12.64
N ASP A 372 15.79 14.58 -12.49
CA ASP A 372 16.12 13.63 -11.42
C ASP A 372 17.22 14.17 -10.50
N LEU A 373 17.71 13.32 -9.59
CA LEU A 373 18.73 13.71 -8.63
C LEU A 373 20.04 14.16 -9.27
N LEU A 374 20.45 13.54 -10.38
CA LEU A 374 21.66 13.94 -11.09
C LEU A 374 21.52 15.35 -11.66
N ASP A 375 20.40 15.65 -12.30
CA ASP A 375 20.14 17.00 -12.82
C ASP A 375 20.14 18.03 -11.68
N LEU A 376 19.47 17.73 -10.56
CA LEU A 376 19.42 18.61 -9.39
C LEU A 376 20.83 18.95 -8.86
N ILE A 377 21.70 17.95 -8.76
CA ILE A 377 23.08 18.12 -8.32
C ILE A 377 23.87 19.01 -9.29
N GLN A 378 23.67 18.82 -10.59
CA GLN A 378 24.38 19.54 -11.64
C GLN A 378 23.89 20.99 -11.79
N ASP A 379 22.58 21.21 -11.85
CA ASP A 379 21.97 22.52 -12.08
C ASP A 379 22.22 23.49 -10.93
N PHE A 380 22.23 22.98 -9.70
CA PHE A 380 22.40 23.81 -8.51
C PHE A 380 23.79 23.72 -7.87
N ASP A 381 24.72 23.03 -8.53
CA ASP A 381 26.11 22.83 -8.11
C ASP A 381 26.20 22.46 -6.61
N LEU A 382 25.68 21.28 -6.28
CA LEU A 382 25.63 20.79 -4.90
C LEU A 382 26.99 20.23 -4.43
N ARG A 383 28.08 20.52 -5.15
CA ARG A 383 29.45 20.13 -4.80
C ARG A 383 29.87 20.84 -3.52
N GLY A 384 29.84 20.11 -2.41
CA GLY A 384 30.15 20.63 -1.07
C GLY A 384 29.16 20.17 0.00
N VAL A 385 27.98 19.70 -0.39
CA VAL A 385 27.08 18.98 0.53
C VAL A 385 27.66 17.58 0.75
N THR A 386 27.78 17.16 2.01
CA THR A 386 28.33 15.83 2.31
C THR A 386 27.32 14.74 1.95
N ALA A 387 27.81 13.56 1.53
CA ALA A 387 26.94 12.43 1.21
C ALA A 387 26.08 12.04 2.43
N SER A 388 26.70 11.98 3.61
CA SER A 388 26.06 11.67 4.87
C SER A 388 24.90 12.61 5.23
N GLU A 389 25.01 13.92 4.98
CA GLU A 389 23.90 14.87 5.20
C GLU A 389 22.82 14.70 4.14
N PHE A 390 23.22 14.56 2.87
CA PHE A 390 22.32 14.55 1.74
C PHE A 390 21.38 13.34 1.74
N VAL A 391 21.93 12.14 1.95
CA VAL A 391 21.16 10.89 1.95
C VAL A 391 20.07 10.83 3.03
N THR A 392 20.20 11.61 4.11
CA THR A 392 19.16 11.68 5.16
C THR A 392 17.86 12.33 4.68
N LEU A 393 17.93 13.07 3.58
CA LEU A 393 16.79 13.74 2.95
C LEU A 393 16.10 12.85 1.90
N LEU A 394 16.78 11.79 1.45
CA LEU A 394 16.25 10.89 0.44
C LEU A 394 15.25 9.91 1.07
N ARG A 395 14.13 9.72 0.39
CA ARG A 395 13.19 8.65 0.70
C ARG A 395 13.75 7.29 0.31
N LYS A 396 13.21 6.21 0.91
CA LYS A 396 13.55 4.86 0.46
C LYS A 396 13.02 4.60 -0.95
N ILE A 397 13.72 3.78 -1.71
CA ILE A 397 13.26 3.34 -3.03
C ILE A 397 11.94 2.55 -2.87
N PRO A 398 10.85 2.99 -3.51
CA PRO A 398 9.58 2.29 -3.41
C PRO A 398 9.59 0.99 -4.22
N ALA A 399 8.86 -0.01 -3.72
CA ALA A 399 8.58 -1.21 -4.51
C ALA A 399 7.67 -0.86 -5.70
N ARG A 400 7.87 -1.53 -6.85
CA ARG A 400 7.00 -1.42 -8.02
C ARG A 400 6.00 -2.58 -8.02
N LEU A 401 4.71 -2.23 -8.02
CA LEU A 401 3.62 -3.21 -8.13
C LEU A 401 3.31 -3.49 -9.61
N TYR A 402 3.08 -4.76 -9.91
CA TYR A 402 2.64 -5.25 -11.21
C TYR A 402 1.44 -6.20 -11.02
N SER A 403 0.35 -5.99 -11.77
CA SER A 403 -0.79 -6.90 -11.76
C SER A 403 -0.34 -8.29 -12.23
N ILE A 404 -0.69 -9.32 -11.46
CA ILE A 404 -0.27 -10.69 -11.75
C ILE A 404 -0.98 -11.20 -13.01
N ALA A 405 -0.22 -11.85 -13.89
CA ALA A 405 -0.64 -12.34 -15.21
C ALA A 405 -0.81 -13.86 -15.31
N SER A 406 -0.79 -14.57 -14.18
CA SER A 406 -0.98 -16.01 -14.05
C SER A 406 -2.09 -16.35 -13.08
N SER A 407 -2.67 -17.53 -13.25
CA SER A 407 -3.50 -18.18 -12.25
C SER A 407 -2.62 -19.16 -11.44
N PRO A 408 -2.74 -19.18 -10.10
CA PRO A 408 -2.02 -20.15 -9.27
C PRO A 408 -2.55 -21.59 -9.49
N SER A 409 -3.79 -21.74 -9.98
CA SER A 409 -4.37 -23.03 -10.35
C SER A 409 -3.73 -23.59 -11.62
N ALA A 410 -3.41 -22.72 -12.58
CA ALA A 410 -2.77 -23.09 -13.85
C ALA A 410 -1.25 -23.25 -13.71
N TYR A 411 -0.63 -22.43 -12.87
CA TYR A 411 0.82 -22.40 -12.64
C TYR A 411 1.10 -22.43 -11.13
N PRO A 412 1.04 -23.63 -10.51
CA PRO A 412 1.38 -23.78 -9.09
C PRO A 412 2.80 -23.34 -8.81
N ASP A 413 3.01 -22.63 -7.69
CA ASP A 413 4.32 -22.13 -7.25
C ASP A 413 5.02 -21.18 -8.25
N GLU A 414 4.28 -20.60 -9.20
CA GLU A 414 4.81 -19.62 -10.16
C GLU A 414 3.95 -18.34 -10.18
N VAL A 415 4.58 -17.20 -10.47
CA VAL A 415 3.90 -15.92 -10.68
C VAL A 415 4.43 -15.23 -11.93
N HIS A 416 3.52 -14.82 -12.81
CA HIS A 416 3.86 -14.25 -14.10
C HIS A 416 3.51 -12.77 -14.13
N LEU A 417 4.30 -11.95 -14.82
CA LEU A 417 4.08 -10.51 -14.98
C LEU A 417 4.11 -10.11 -16.45
N THR A 418 3.41 -9.02 -16.77
CA THR A 418 3.48 -8.36 -18.09
C THR A 418 3.97 -6.94 -17.92
N VAL A 419 5.23 -6.67 -18.26
CA VAL A 419 5.91 -5.42 -17.93
C VAL A 419 6.33 -4.67 -19.18
N ARG A 420 5.76 -3.49 -19.42
CA ARG A 420 6.25 -2.58 -20.47
C ARG A 420 7.49 -1.84 -19.96
N THR A 421 8.57 -1.90 -20.73
CA THR A 421 9.80 -1.19 -20.43
C THR A 421 9.62 0.31 -20.68
N VAL A 422 10.00 1.13 -19.70
CA VAL A 422 9.89 2.59 -19.77
C VAL A 422 11.25 3.18 -20.14
N ARG A 423 11.30 3.84 -21.30
CA ARG A 423 12.45 4.63 -21.76
C ARG A 423 11.95 5.93 -22.37
N TYR A 424 12.65 7.04 -22.11
CA TYR A 424 12.32 8.35 -22.65
C TYR A 424 13.57 9.24 -22.68
N GLN A 425 13.49 10.39 -23.34
CA GLN A 425 14.56 11.40 -23.31
C GLN A 425 14.07 12.63 -22.56
N ALA A 426 14.88 13.13 -21.63
CA ALA A 426 14.64 14.37 -20.92
C ALA A 426 15.97 15.07 -20.65
N ASN A 427 16.01 16.40 -20.75
CA ASN A 427 17.20 17.22 -20.49
C ASN A 427 18.47 16.77 -21.25
N GLY A 428 18.29 16.27 -22.48
CA GLY A 428 19.40 15.79 -23.31
C GLY A 428 20.02 14.47 -22.86
N ARG A 429 19.38 13.74 -21.93
CA ARG A 429 19.80 12.42 -21.46
C ARG A 429 18.72 11.37 -21.73
N ASP A 430 19.18 10.14 -21.96
CA ASP A 430 18.30 8.98 -21.95
C ASP A 430 17.88 8.65 -20.50
N ARG A 431 16.59 8.41 -20.33
CA ARG A 431 15.92 8.15 -19.05
C ARG A 431 15.26 6.79 -19.07
N TYR A 432 15.19 6.17 -17.91
CA TYR A 432 14.85 4.77 -17.76
C TYR A 432 13.93 4.58 -16.54
N GLY A 433 12.87 3.79 -16.68
CA GLY A 433 12.09 3.36 -15.53
C GLY A 433 12.85 2.30 -14.73
N VAL A 434 13.12 2.57 -13.46
CA VAL A 434 14.03 1.78 -12.61
C VAL A 434 13.78 0.27 -12.68
N CYS A 435 12.59 -0.18 -12.25
CA CYS A 435 12.25 -1.60 -12.23
C CYS A 435 12.11 -2.20 -13.64
N SER A 436 11.46 -1.48 -14.56
CA SER A 436 11.15 -2.01 -15.89
C SER A 436 12.39 -2.23 -16.76
N VAL A 437 13.40 -1.36 -16.62
CA VAL A 437 14.68 -1.47 -17.33
C VAL A 437 15.61 -2.45 -16.63
N GLN A 438 15.57 -2.55 -15.29
CA GLN A 438 16.25 -3.64 -14.58
C GLN A 438 15.78 -5.00 -15.13
N LEU A 439 14.47 -5.21 -15.21
CA LEU A 439 13.89 -6.44 -15.76
C LEU A 439 14.27 -6.68 -17.23
N ALA A 440 14.32 -5.63 -18.05
CA ALA A 440 14.55 -5.79 -19.48
C ALA A 440 16.03 -6.02 -19.86
N GLU A 441 16.97 -5.45 -19.10
CA GLU A 441 18.38 -5.34 -19.50
C GLU A 441 19.38 -5.95 -18.53
N ARG A 442 18.99 -6.17 -17.26
CA ARG A 442 19.92 -6.55 -16.19
C ARG A 442 19.50 -7.80 -15.41
N ILE A 443 18.45 -8.47 -15.86
CA ILE A 443 17.90 -9.67 -15.22
C ILE A 443 17.76 -10.77 -16.26
N GLU A 444 18.40 -11.90 -16.01
CA GLU A 444 18.34 -13.11 -16.83
C GLU A 444 17.69 -14.26 -16.05
N PRO A 445 17.17 -15.30 -16.73
CA PRO A 445 16.75 -16.52 -16.06
C PRO A 445 17.85 -17.09 -15.15
N GLY A 446 17.47 -17.43 -13.92
CA GLY A 446 18.36 -17.86 -12.84
C GLY A 446 18.77 -16.76 -11.86
N ASP A 447 18.56 -15.48 -12.19
CA ASP A 447 18.72 -14.37 -11.24
C ASP A 447 17.62 -14.36 -10.18
N GLN A 448 17.81 -13.61 -9.09
CA GLN A 448 16.83 -13.47 -8.03
C GLN A 448 16.31 -12.03 -7.90
N LEU A 449 15.01 -11.90 -7.62
CA LEU A 449 14.35 -10.63 -7.35
C LEU A 449 13.66 -10.64 -5.98
N PRO A 450 13.80 -9.56 -5.19
CA PRO A 450 13.05 -9.39 -3.95
C PRO A 450 11.57 -9.08 -4.26
N VAL A 451 10.68 -10.00 -3.89
CA VAL A 451 9.24 -9.91 -4.17
C VAL A 451 8.34 -10.11 -2.95
N PHE A 452 7.12 -9.60 -3.03
CA PHE A 452 6.04 -9.87 -2.08
C PHE A 452 4.67 -9.79 -2.77
N ILE A 453 3.67 -10.49 -2.24
CA ILE A 453 2.29 -10.42 -2.73
C ILE A 453 1.56 -9.23 -2.11
N GLN A 454 0.91 -8.44 -2.95
CA GLN A 454 -0.01 -7.38 -2.58
C GLN A 454 -1.44 -7.83 -2.91
N ASN A 455 -2.19 -8.16 -1.87
CA ASN A 455 -3.58 -8.59 -2.02
C ASN A 455 -4.50 -7.42 -2.43
N ASN A 456 -5.42 -7.67 -3.36
CA ASN A 456 -6.40 -6.72 -3.86
C ASN A 456 -7.83 -7.26 -3.78
N ASP A 457 -8.51 -6.97 -2.66
CA ASP A 457 -9.91 -7.37 -2.43
C ASP A 457 -10.92 -6.68 -3.37
N ASN A 458 -10.49 -5.66 -4.13
CA ASN A 458 -11.34 -4.84 -5.00
C ASN A 458 -11.24 -5.23 -6.49
N PHE A 459 -10.41 -6.22 -6.83
CA PHE A 459 -10.20 -6.66 -8.20
C PHE A 459 -10.14 -8.19 -8.27
N LYS A 460 -11.30 -8.86 -8.18
CA LYS A 460 -11.43 -10.32 -8.11
C LYS A 460 -12.48 -10.87 -9.05
N LEU A 461 -12.28 -12.11 -9.49
CA LEU A 461 -13.30 -12.88 -10.21
C LEU A 461 -14.58 -13.02 -9.36
N PRO A 462 -15.75 -13.17 -9.99
CA PRO A 462 -17.00 -13.36 -9.26
C PRO A 462 -17.00 -14.70 -8.52
N ALA A 463 -17.61 -14.72 -7.33
CA ALA A 463 -17.78 -15.97 -6.57
C ALA A 463 -18.62 -17.02 -7.32
N ASN A 464 -19.52 -16.57 -8.21
CA ASN A 464 -20.22 -17.46 -9.13
C ASN A 464 -19.40 -17.61 -10.43
N PRO A 465 -18.81 -18.79 -10.71
CA PRO A 465 -17.99 -19.00 -11.90
C PRO A 465 -18.77 -18.86 -13.21
N ASP A 466 -20.11 -19.02 -13.19
CA ASP A 466 -20.97 -18.89 -14.36
C ASP A 466 -21.38 -17.44 -14.67
N ALA A 467 -21.07 -16.48 -13.79
CA ALA A 467 -21.38 -15.08 -14.03
C ALA A 467 -20.61 -14.56 -15.26
N PRO A 468 -21.24 -13.85 -16.21
CA PRO A 468 -20.53 -13.28 -17.35
C PRO A 468 -19.48 -12.24 -16.91
N ILE A 469 -18.35 -12.16 -17.59
CA ILE A 469 -17.33 -11.11 -17.36
C ILE A 469 -17.00 -10.37 -18.65
N ILE A 470 -16.83 -9.05 -18.51
CA ILE A 470 -16.37 -8.14 -19.56
C ILE A 470 -15.07 -7.51 -19.06
N MET A 471 -13.99 -7.76 -19.78
CA MET A 471 -12.64 -7.36 -19.43
C MET A 471 -12.15 -6.33 -20.44
N ILE A 472 -11.66 -5.18 -19.99
CA ILE A 472 -11.23 -4.07 -20.84
C ILE A 472 -9.80 -3.70 -20.44
N GLY A 473 -8.83 -4.10 -21.27
CA GLY A 473 -7.41 -4.02 -20.93
C GLY A 473 -6.53 -3.80 -22.15
N PRO A 474 -6.26 -2.54 -22.55
CA PRO A 474 -5.29 -2.27 -23.60
C PRO A 474 -3.84 -2.38 -23.10
N GLY A 475 -2.94 -2.85 -23.97
CA GLY A 475 -1.52 -3.03 -23.70
C GLY A 475 -1.28 -3.95 -22.50
N THR A 476 -0.44 -3.52 -21.56
CA THR A 476 -0.16 -4.26 -20.31
C THR A 476 -1.39 -4.44 -19.40
N GLY A 477 -2.49 -3.73 -19.66
CA GLY A 477 -3.77 -3.93 -18.95
C GLY A 477 -4.37 -5.32 -19.15
N VAL A 478 -3.87 -6.13 -20.09
CA VAL A 478 -4.27 -7.54 -20.23
C VAL A 478 -3.73 -8.47 -19.15
N ALA A 479 -2.73 -8.04 -18.37
CA ALA A 479 -2.06 -8.87 -17.37
C ALA A 479 -3.06 -9.63 -16.48
N PRO A 480 -3.92 -8.96 -15.68
CA PRO A 480 -4.84 -9.68 -14.82
C PRO A 480 -5.91 -10.49 -15.59
N PHE A 481 -6.21 -10.12 -16.83
CA PHE A 481 -7.17 -10.85 -17.66
C PHE A 481 -6.60 -12.17 -18.19
N ARG A 482 -5.28 -12.26 -18.38
CA ARG A 482 -4.62 -13.53 -18.65
C ARG A 482 -4.75 -14.47 -17.44
N ALA A 483 -4.56 -13.94 -16.23
CA ALA A 483 -4.80 -14.67 -15.00
C ALA A 483 -6.26 -15.13 -14.86
N PHE A 484 -7.23 -14.25 -15.15
CA PHE A 484 -8.66 -14.56 -15.03
C PHE A 484 -9.10 -15.67 -15.98
N ILE A 485 -8.65 -15.64 -17.23
CA ILE A 485 -9.01 -16.67 -18.21
C ILE A 485 -8.32 -18.00 -17.87
N GLY A 486 -7.04 -17.97 -17.45
CA GLY A 486 -6.36 -19.18 -16.96
C GLY A 486 -7.08 -19.80 -15.77
N GLU A 487 -7.53 -18.99 -14.80
CA GLU A 487 -8.29 -19.50 -13.66
C GLU A 487 -9.63 -20.13 -14.08
N ARG A 488 -10.34 -19.49 -15.01
CA ARG A 488 -11.61 -20.02 -15.54
C ARG A 488 -11.43 -21.33 -16.30
N GLU A 489 -10.34 -21.47 -17.05
CA GLU A 489 -9.96 -22.71 -17.73
C GLU A 489 -9.80 -23.84 -16.71
N GLU A 490 -8.97 -23.65 -15.68
CA GLU A 490 -8.69 -24.66 -14.67
C GLU A 490 -9.90 -25.01 -13.78
N GLN A 491 -10.76 -24.04 -13.50
CA GLN A 491 -12.01 -24.28 -12.78
C GLN A 491 -13.10 -24.93 -13.64
N GLY A 492 -12.91 -25.02 -14.96
CA GLY A 492 -13.94 -25.48 -15.89
C GLY A 492 -15.18 -24.59 -15.89
N ALA A 493 -15.01 -23.28 -15.67
CA ALA A 493 -16.09 -22.32 -15.56
C ALA A 493 -16.84 -22.15 -16.89
N GLY A 494 -18.18 -22.28 -16.88
CA GLY A 494 -19.02 -22.16 -18.07
C GLY A 494 -19.50 -20.74 -18.38
N GLY A 495 -19.19 -19.77 -17.52
CA GLY A 495 -19.61 -18.39 -17.66
C GLY A 495 -18.99 -17.71 -18.87
N LYS A 496 -19.76 -16.83 -19.53
CA LYS A 496 -19.28 -16.10 -20.71
C LYS A 496 -18.11 -15.16 -20.32
N SER A 497 -17.12 -15.05 -21.20
CA SER A 497 -15.95 -14.17 -21.02
C SER A 497 -15.72 -13.34 -22.27
N TRP A 498 -15.60 -12.02 -22.12
CA TRP A 498 -15.35 -11.10 -23.24
C TRP A 498 -14.17 -10.18 -22.95
N LEU A 499 -13.18 -10.16 -23.84
CA LEU A 499 -12.03 -9.27 -23.78
C LEU A 499 -12.09 -8.16 -24.84
N PHE A 500 -11.99 -6.91 -24.40
CA PHE A 500 -11.64 -5.75 -25.25
C PHE A 500 -10.15 -5.46 -25.10
N TYR A 501 -9.39 -5.75 -26.14
CA TYR A 501 -7.95 -5.56 -26.19
C TYR A 501 -7.58 -4.40 -27.12
N GLY A 502 -6.48 -3.73 -26.85
CA GLY A 502 -5.90 -2.84 -27.84
C GLY A 502 -4.42 -2.54 -27.63
N ASP A 503 -3.72 -2.26 -28.73
CA ASP A 503 -2.32 -1.86 -28.73
C ASP A 503 -2.03 -0.92 -29.93
N GLN A 504 -0.75 -0.69 -30.27
CA GLN A 504 -0.37 0.14 -31.41
C GLN A 504 -0.54 -0.61 -32.72
N HIS A 505 0.15 -1.75 -32.88
CA HIS A 505 0.18 -2.51 -34.13
C HIS A 505 -0.17 -3.98 -33.96
N PHE A 506 -0.99 -4.52 -34.87
CA PHE A 506 -1.36 -5.94 -34.88
C PHE A 506 -0.13 -6.85 -35.03
N ALA A 507 0.78 -6.49 -35.95
CA ALA A 507 1.88 -7.36 -36.33
C ALA A 507 3.01 -7.45 -35.29
N THR A 508 3.17 -6.43 -34.45
CA THR A 508 4.32 -6.32 -33.54
C THR A 508 3.94 -6.20 -32.08
N ASP A 509 2.72 -5.82 -31.75
CA ASP A 509 2.36 -5.46 -30.37
C ASP A 509 1.20 -6.28 -29.81
N PHE A 510 0.70 -7.28 -30.54
CA PHE A 510 -0.38 -8.15 -30.08
C PHE A 510 0.11 -9.16 -29.03
N LEU A 511 0.14 -8.70 -27.77
CA LEU A 511 0.59 -9.47 -26.60
C LEU A 511 -0.24 -10.76 -26.44
N TYR A 512 0.45 -11.89 -26.24
CA TYR A 512 -0.15 -13.22 -25.99
C TYR A 512 -1.13 -13.70 -27.08
N GLN A 513 -0.97 -13.25 -28.33
CA GLN A 513 -1.88 -13.56 -29.44
C GLN A 513 -2.27 -15.04 -29.54
N VAL A 514 -1.31 -15.95 -29.44
CA VAL A 514 -1.53 -17.39 -29.58
C VAL A 514 -2.40 -17.94 -28.45
N GLU A 515 -2.19 -17.49 -27.22
CA GLU A 515 -2.99 -17.92 -26.06
C GLU A 515 -4.44 -17.43 -26.17
N TRP A 516 -4.66 -16.17 -26.56
CA TRP A 516 -6.00 -15.65 -26.78
C TRP A 516 -6.76 -16.41 -27.86
N GLN A 517 -6.09 -16.75 -28.96
CA GLN A 517 -6.68 -17.53 -30.05
C GLN A 517 -7.03 -18.95 -29.62
N ARG A 518 -6.18 -19.58 -28.79
CA ARG A 518 -6.47 -20.89 -28.19
C ARG A 518 -7.72 -20.83 -27.32
N TRP A 519 -7.79 -19.89 -26.38
CA TRP A 519 -8.96 -19.76 -25.50
C TRP A 519 -10.26 -19.40 -26.24
N LEU A 520 -10.18 -18.68 -27.36
CA LEU A 520 -11.33 -18.45 -28.25
C LEU A 520 -11.79 -19.74 -28.93
N ALA A 521 -10.85 -20.57 -29.41
CA ALA A 521 -11.16 -21.83 -30.07
C ALA A 521 -11.76 -22.86 -29.09
N ASP A 522 -11.25 -22.89 -27.87
CA ASP A 522 -11.69 -23.80 -26.81
C ASP A 522 -12.96 -23.32 -26.09
N GLY A 523 -13.38 -22.07 -26.32
CA GLY A 523 -14.61 -21.49 -25.79
C GLY A 523 -14.50 -20.92 -24.37
N VAL A 524 -13.33 -20.99 -23.74
CA VAL A 524 -13.04 -20.36 -22.42
C VAL A 524 -13.18 -18.84 -22.52
N LEU A 525 -12.61 -18.27 -23.60
CA LEU A 525 -12.87 -16.89 -24.00
C LEU A 525 -14.01 -16.90 -25.03
N THR A 526 -15.19 -16.45 -24.63
CA THR A 526 -16.36 -16.43 -25.53
C THR A 526 -16.16 -15.45 -26.68
N ARG A 527 -15.48 -14.33 -26.41
CA ARG A 527 -15.34 -13.25 -27.38
C ARG A 527 -14.11 -12.38 -27.13
N MET A 528 -13.54 -11.87 -28.22
CA MET A 528 -12.50 -10.86 -28.17
C MET A 528 -12.72 -9.80 -29.27
N ASP A 529 -12.68 -8.53 -28.89
CA ASP A 529 -12.66 -7.41 -29.84
C ASP A 529 -11.33 -6.64 -29.67
N VAL A 530 -10.65 -6.37 -30.79
CA VAL A 530 -9.28 -5.83 -30.80
C VAL A 530 -9.22 -4.44 -31.44
N ALA A 531 -8.39 -3.56 -30.89
CA ALA A 531 -8.19 -2.19 -31.37
C ALA A 531 -6.70 -1.87 -31.56
N PHE A 532 -6.27 -1.65 -32.81
CA PHE A 532 -4.88 -1.27 -33.13
C PHE A 532 -4.83 0.19 -33.58
N SER A 533 -4.28 1.03 -32.71
CA SER A 533 -4.38 2.48 -32.84
C SER A 533 -3.52 3.09 -33.94
N ARG A 534 -2.60 2.32 -34.55
CA ARG A 534 -1.62 2.79 -35.54
C ARG A 534 -1.60 1.99 -36.85
N ASP A 535 -2.51 1.04 -37.04
CA ASP A 535 -2.58 0.24 -38.27
C ASP A 535 -3.36 0.93 -39.40
N THR A 536 -4.13 1.98 -39.07
CA THR A 536 -4.92 2.77 -40.02
C THR A 536 -4.69 4.27 -39.80
N ASP A 537 -5.08 5.09 -40.78
CA ASP A 537 -5.02 6.56 -40.67
C ASP A 537 -5.87 7.10 -39.50
N GLU A 538 -6.99 6.41 -39.22
CA GLU A 538 -7.83 6.71 -38.06
C GLU A 538 -7.39 5.90 -36.84
N LYS A 539 -7.32 6.55 -35.68
CA LYS A 539 -6.96 5.88 -34.42
C LYS A 539 -8.15 5.10 -33.86
N VAL A 540 -8.02 3.79 -33.79
CA VAL A 540 -9.02 2.90 -33.17
C VAL A 540 -8.59 2.52 -31.76
N TYR A 541 -9.45 2.80 -30.78
CA TYR A 541 -9.24 2.45 -29.37
C TYR A 541 -10.35 1.52 -28.86
N VAL A 542 -10.17 0.97 -27.64
CA VAL A 542 -11.10 -0.01 -27.05
C VAL A 542 -12.51 0.57 -26.88
N GLN A 543 -12.66 1.84 -26.52
CA GLN A 543 -13.95 2.51 -26.40
C GLN A 543 -14.73 2.54 -27.74
N HIS A 544 -14.03 2.65 -28.87
CA HIS A 544 -14.68 2.60 -30.18
C HIS A 544 -15.23 1.19 -30.44
N ARG A 545 -14.47 0.15 -30.10
CA ARG A 545 -14.94 -1.25 -30.18
C ARG A 545 -16.11 -1.52 -29.24
N MET A 546 -16.11 -0.94 -28.04
CA MET A 546 -17.24 -1.05 -27.11
C MET A 546 -18.51 -0.42 -27.70
N LEU A 547 -18.41 0.75 -28.34
CA LEU A 547 -19.55 1.41 -29.00
C LEU A 547 -20.05 0.62 -30.22
N GLU A 548 -19.16 0.06 -31.03
CA GLU A 548 -19.54 -0.83 -32.14
C GLU A 548 -20.34 -2.05 -31.67
N ARG A 549 -20.11 -2.48 -30.43
CA ARG A 549 -20.76 -3.63 -29.78
C ARG A 549 -21.70 -3.23 -28.65
N SER A 550 -22.20 -2.00 -28.67
CA SER A 550 -23.00 -1.39 -27.59
C SER A 550 -24.16 -2.28 -27.15
N ARG A 551 -24.93 -2.78 -28.12
CA ARG A 551 -26.11 -3.62 -27.86
C ARG A 551 -25.76 -4.91 -27.13
N GLU A 552 -24.77 -5.64 -27.62
CA GLU A 552 -24.33 -6.92 -27.03
C GLU A 552 -23.72 -6.71 -25.65
N LEU A 553 -22.96 -5.62 -25.46
CA LEU A 553 -22.40 -5.22 -24.17
C LEU A 553 -23.53 -4.92 -23.17
N TYR A 554 -24.54 -4.15 -23.60
CA TYR A 554 -25.71 -3.85 -22.77
C TYR A 554 -26.51 -5.11 -22.41
N GLU A 555 -26.71 -6.03 -23.35
CA GLU A 555 -27.36 -7.32 -23.11
C GLU A 555 -26.63 -8.11 -22.01
N TRP A 556 -25.30 -8.19 -22.03
CA TRP A 556 -24.52 -8.85 -20.98
C TRP A 556 -24.63 -8.15 -19.63
N LEU A 557 -24.72 -6.81 -19.61
CA LEU A 557 -24.96 -6.08 -18.36
C LEU A 557 -26.30 -6.46 -17.73
N GLN A 558 -27.34 -6.62 -18.56
CA GLN A 558 -28.66 -7.10 -18.11
C GLN A 558 -28.63 -8.57 -17.64
N GLU A 559 -27.73 -9.39 -18.20
CA GLU A 559 -27.49 -10.77 -17.75
C GLU A 559 -26.72 -10.86 -16.41
N GLY A 560 -26.31 -9.74 -15.82
CA GLY A 560 -25.59 -9.74 -14.55
C GLY A 560 -24.07 -9.70 -14.70
N ALA A 561 -23.53 -9.31 -15.86
CA ALA A 561 -22.09 -9.29 -16.10
C ALA A 561 -21.31 -8.43 -15.08
N TYR A 562 -20.07 -8.85 -14.83
CA TYR A 562 -19.05 -8.08 -14.11
C TYR A 562 -18.13 -7.39 -15.12
N ILE A 563 -17.88 -6.09 -14.94
CA ILE A 563 -16.98 -5.28 -15.74
C ILE A 563 -15.66 -5.10 -15.00
N TYR A 564 -14.57 -5.31 -15.71
CA TYR A 564 -13.22 -5.07 -15.24
C TYR A 564 -12.47 -4.13 -16.19
N VAL A 565 -11.81 -3.12 -15.64
CA VAL A 565 -10.97 -2.18 -16.40
C VAL A 565 -9.57 -2.18 -15.81
N CYS A 566 -8.56 -2.41 -16.65
CA CYS A 566 -7.16 -2.37 -16.21
C CYS A 566 -6.28 -1.61 -17.22
N GLY A 567 -5.37 -0.78 -16.71
CA GLY A 567 -4.41 -0.01 -17.51
C GLY A 567 -4.32 1.47 -17.10
N ASP A 568 -4.13 2.36 -18.08
CA ASP A 568 -3.89 3.78 -17.87
C ASP A 568 -5.06 4.49 -17.16
N GLU A 569 -4.78 5.02 -15.96
CA GLU A 569 -5.77 5.74 -15.14
C GLU A 569 -6.17 7.09 -15.78
N LYS A 570 -5.20 7.84 -16.30
CA LYS A 570 -5.38 9.26 -16.64
C LYS A 570 -6.28 9.52 -17.84
N LYS A 571 -6.29 8.63 -18.84
CA LYS A 571 -7.07 8.80 -20.07
C LYS A 571 -7.98 7.62 -20.32
N MET A 572 -7.41 6.41 -20.35
CA MET A 572 -8.14 5.22 -20.80
C MET A 572 -9.32 4.89 -19.88
N ALA A 573 -9.11 4.88 -18.56
CA ALA A 573 -10.15 4.56 -17.61
C ALA A 573 -11.34 5.55 -17.67
N HIS A 574 -11.06 6.84 -17.85
CA HIS A 574 -12.08 7.88 -17.99
C HIS A 574 -12.90 7.72 -19.29
N ASP A 575 -12.22 7.45 -20.41
CA ASP A 575 -12.87 7.24 -21.70
C ASP A 575 -13.76 5.99 -21.69
N VAL A 576 -13.29 4.91 -21.06
CA VAL A 576 -14.07 3.67 -20.88
C VAL A 576 -15.30 3.93 -20.00
N HIS A 577 -15.15 4.62 -18.86
CA HIS A 577 -16.27 4.96 -17.99
C HIS A 577 -17.33 5.80 -18.71
N SER A 578 -16.89 6.84 -19.42
CA SER A 578 -17.76 7.69 -20.23
C SER A 578 -18.50 6.89 -21.32
N THR A 579 -17.81 5.91 -21.91
CA THR A 579 -18.38 5.04 -22.95
C THR A 579 -19.42 4.09 -22.38
N LEU A 580 -19.20 3.51 -21.20
CA LEU A 580 -20.22 2.69 -20.52
C LEU A 580 -21.48 3.50 -20.23
N ALA A 581 -21.35 4.74 -19.75
CA ALA A 581 -22.48 5.63 -19.54
C ALA A 581 -23.23 5.92 -20.85
N ALA A 582 -22.50 6.18 -21.94
CA ALA A 582 -23.09 6.39 -23.26
C ALA A 582 -23.86 5.16 -23.77
N ILE A 583 -23.33 3.95 -23.58
CA ILE A 583 -24.01 2.69 -23.95
C ILE A 583 -25.30 2.52 -23.14
N LEU A 584 -25.27 2.79 -21.84
CA LEU A 584 -26.46 2.72 -20.97
C LEU A 584 -27.56 3.70 -21.40
N VAL A 585 -27.19 4.91 -21.83
CA VAL A 585 -28.13 5.88 -22.41
C VAL A 585 -28.69 5.39 -23.74
N GLN A 586 -27.82 4.95 -24.65
CA GLN A 586 -28.20 4.57 -26.01
C GLN A 586 -29.06 3.30 -26.06
N GLU A 587 -28.62 2.24 -25.41
CA GLU A 587 -29.24 0.90 -25.51
C GLU A 587 -30.27 0.67 -24.40
N GLY A 588 -30.06 1.27 -23.22
CA GLY A 588 -30.96 1.15 -22.08
C GLY A 588 -32.06 2.21 -22.01
N GLY A 589 -31.99 3.26 -22.84
CA GLY A 589 -32.93 4.38 -22.80
C GLY A 589 -32.90 5.17 -21.50
N LEU A 590 -31.78 5.11 -20.75
CA LEU A 590 -31.59 5.83 -19.50
C LEU A 590 -31.28 7.31 -19.77
N THR A 591 -31.57 8.18 -18.79
CA THR A 591 -30.99 9.53 -18.77
C THR A 591 -29.51 9.43 -18.36
N MET A 592 -28.71 10.46 -18.66
CA MET A 592 -27.31 10.48 -18.24
C MET A 592 -27.15 10.35 -16.71
N GLU A 593 -28.03 11.01 -15.94
CA GLU A 593 -28.06 10.90 -14.48
C GLU A 593 -28.33 9.46 -14.02
N ALA A 594 -29.35 8.80 -14.60
CA ALA A 594 -29.66 7.42 -14.28
C ALA A 594 -28.56 6.44 -14.72
N ALA A 595 -27.84 6.73 -15.81
CA ALA A 595 -26.70 5.93 -16.26
C ALA A 595 -25.52 6.06 -15.29
N THR A 596 -25.23 7.27 -14.79
CA THR A 596 -24.22 7.48 -13.75
C THR A 596 -24.59 6.73 -12.46
N ASP A 597 -25.83 6.85 -11.99
CA ASP A 597 -26.32 6.13 -10.81
C ASP A 597 -26.22 4.61 -10.99
N TYR A 598 -26.50 4.11 -12.20
CA TYR A 598 -26.36 2.69 -12.53
C TYR A 598 -24.91 2.22 -12.41
N LEU A 599 -23.94 2.99 -12.91
CA LEU A 599 -22.53 2.65 -12.81
C LEU A 599 -22.04 2.70 -11.35
N ILE A 600 -22.50 3.69 -10.58
CA ILE A 600 -22.22 3.77 -9.14
C ILE A 600 -22.76 2.52 -8.42
N GLN A 601 -23.99 2.10 -8.74
CA GLN A 601 -24.56 0.88 -8.18
C GLN A 601 -23.74 -0.36 -8.55
N LEU A 602 -23.27 -0.47 -9.80
CA LEU A 602 -22.38 -1.58 -10.19
C LEU A 602 -21.07 -1.58 -9.40
N GLN A 603 -20.48 -0.41 -9.10
CA GLN A 603 -19.29 -0.33 -8.26
C GLN A 603 -19.59 -0.79 -6.83
N GLN A 604 -20.70 -0.34 -6.25
CA GLN A 604 -21.14 -0.75 -4.91
C GLN A 604 -21.40 -2.26 -4.83
N ASP A 605 -21.98 -2.83 -5.89
CA ASP A 605 -22.23 -4.28 -6.00
C ASP A 605 -20.97 -5.08 -6.34
N LYS A 606 -19.80 -4.43 -6.44
CA LYS A 606 -18.53 -5.02 -6.90
C LYS A 606 -18.64 -5.69 -8.27
N ARG A 607 -19.54 -5.21 -9.11
CA ARG A 607 -19.73 -5.64 -10.50
C ARG A 607 -19.06 -4.72 -11.51
N TYR A 608 -18.52 -3.58 -11.09
CA TYR A 608 -17.64 -2.74 -11.91
C TYR A 608 -16.37 -2.44 -11.11
N GLN A 609 -15.28 -3.10 -11.49
CA GLN A 609 -14.00 -3.11 -10.77
C GLN A 609 -12.89 -2.51 -11.64
N ARG A 610 -11.96 -1.77 -11.03
CA ARG A 610 -10.89 -1.05 -11.73
C ARG A 610 -9.54 -1.28 -11.05
N ASP A 611 -8.55 -1.69 -11.85
CA ASP A 611 -7.14 -1.77 -11.46
C ASP A 611 -6.32 -0.89 -12.41
N VAL A 612 -6.26 0.40 -12.09
CA VAL A 612 -5.71 1.45 -12.97
C VAL A 612 -4.57 2.18 -12.26
N TYR A 613 -3.57 2.61 -13.03
CA TYR A 613 -2.32 3.17 -12.54
C TYR A 613 -1.64 4.12 -13.53
#